data_AF-A0A7X8ARC4-F1
#
_entry.id   AF-A0A7X8ARC4-F1
#
_cell.length_a   1.000
_cell.length_b   1.000
_cell.length_c   1.000
_cell.angle_alpha   90.00
_cell.angle_beta   90.00
_cell.angle_gamma   90.00
#
_symmetry.space_group_name_H-M   'P 1'
#
loop_
_entity.id
_entity.type
_entity.pdbx_description
1 polymer ?
#
loop_
_entity_poly.entity_id
_entity_poly.type
_entity_poly.pdbx_seq_one_letter_code
_entity_poly.pdbx_strand_id
1 'polypeptide(L)'
;MKDIKQIIGALKDFNLLSAKTLICKEGKVYNSESKEIETSFFSNIKVPFAVFSVGKYSHEYLKEARALRPSTDDSAMMFGGKVKVIKKGYPTTNCLILGDGFVAVGRYPKEVVAAAILVEKMAKTEVLGSALGKIHYINPLLTKIMHLVYKKRYSRREREAYVKTR
;
A
#
# COMPACT_ATOMS: atom_id res chain seq x y z
N MET A 1 7.92 -18.96 0.59
CA MET A 1 6.52 -19.42 0.78
C MET A 1 5.84 -18.88 2.03
N LYS A 2 6.43 -18.95 3.24
CA LYS A 2 5.80 -18.47 4.50
C LYS A 2 5.27 -17.03 4.41
N ASP A 3 6.10 -16.10 3.93
CA ASP A 3 5.71 -14.68 3.81
C ASP A 3 4.55 -14.45 2.84
N ILE A 4 4.52 -15.16 1.70
CA ILE A 4 3.45 -15.03 0.70
C ILE A 4 2.12 -15.48 1.30
N LYS A 5 2.10 -16.64 1.96
CA LYS A 5 0.90 -17.12 2.66
C LYS A 5 0.44 -16.17 3.76
N GLN A 6 1.38 -15.59 4.51
CA GLN A 6 1.08 -14.57 5.53
C GLN A 6 0.43 -13.33 4.92
N ILE A 7 1.00 -12.80 3.82
CA ILE A 7 0.45 -11.64 3.12
C ILE A 7 -0.96 -11.95 2.60
N ILE A 8 -1.15 -13.09 1.93
CA ILE A 8 -2.47 -13.50 1.41
C ILE A 8 -3.49 -13.63 2.53
N GLY A 9 -3.14 -14.29 3.63
CA GLY A 9 -4.02 -14.45 4.80
C GLY A 9 -4.46 -13.10 5.33
N ALA A 10 -3.52 -12.19 5.57
CA ALA A 10 -3.84 -10.86 6.05
C ALA A 10 -4.69 -10.05 5.05
N LEU A 11 -4.37 -10.10 3.74
CA LEU A 11 -5.18 -9.43 2.73
C LEU A 11 -6.62 -9.98 2.71
N LYS A 12 -6.80 -11.29 2.91
CA LYS A 12 -8.13 -11.90 3.02
C LYS A 12 -8.90 -11.36 4.22
N ASP A 13 -8.27 -11.31 5.39
CA ASP A 13 -8.89 -10.82 6.63
C ASP A 13 -9.37 -9.36 6.54
N PHE A 14 -8.68 -8.54 5.73
CA PHE A 14 -9.05 -7.15 5.49
C PHE A 14 -9.92 -6.93 4.24
N ASN A 15 -10.41 -8.00 3.59
CA ASN A 15 -11.18 -7.94 2.33
C ASN A 15 -10.43 -7.21 1.19
N LEU A 16 -9.11 -7.40 1.15
CA LEU A 16 -8.20 -6.85 0.15
C LEU A 16 -7.62 -7.93 -0.77
N LEU A 17 -8.02 -9.19 -0.63
CA LEU A 17 -7.63 -10.25 -1.55
C LEU A 17 -8.63 -10.33 -2.71
N SER A 18 -8.13 -10.23 -3.94
CA SER A 18 -8.91 -10.34 -5.17
C SER A 18 -8.26 -11.33 -6.14
N ALA A 19 -9.00 -11.80 -7.15
CA ALA A 19 -8.43 -12.68 -8.19
C ALA A 19 -7.29 -12.00 -8.99
N LYS A 20 -7.27 -10.67 -9.02
CA LYS A 20 -6.22 -9.88 -9.67
C LYS A 20 -5.03 -9.58 -8.77
N THR A 21 -5.05 -9.99 -7.49
CA THR A 21 -3.99 -9.65 -6.54
C THR A 21 -2.67 -10.26 -6.97
N LEU A 22 -1.64 -9.42 -7.03
CA LEU A 22 -0.26 -9.82 -7.31
C LEU A 22 0.62 -9.46 -6.12
N ILE A 23 1.56 -10.34 -5.78
CA ILE A 23 2.46 -10.18 -4.64
C ILE A 23 3.89 -10.34 -5.15
N CYS A 24 4.70 -9.31 -5.02
CA CYS A 24 6.14 -9.38 -5.26
C CYS A 24 6.88 -9.69 -3.97
N LYS A 25 7.81 -10.64 -4.04
CA LYS A 25 8.84 -10.89 -3.04
C LYS A 25 10.19 -11.01 -3.73
N GLU A 26 11.08 -10.06 -3.45
CA GLU A 26 12.48 -10.08 -3.91
C GLU A 26 12.58 -10.27 -5.44
N GLY A 27 11.70 -9.60 -6.19
CA GLY A 27 11.64 -9.65 -7.65
C GLY A 27 10.78 -10.78 -8.23
N LYS A 28 10.42 -11.80 -7.44
CA LYS A 28 9.51 -12.86 -7.86
C LYS A 28 8.06 -12.48 -7.61
N VAL A 29 7.18 -12.77 -8.56
CA VAL A 29 5.77 -12.39 -8.48
C VAL A 29 4.89 -13.62 -8.32
N TYR A 30 3.92 -13.53 -7.41
CA TYR A 30 2.95 -14.57 -7.10
C TYR A 30 1.53 -14.04 -7.27
N ASN A 31 0.62 -14.87 -7.74
CA ASN A 31 -0.80 -14.54 -7.82
C ASN A 31 -1.52 -14.79 -6.47
N SER A 32 -2.83 -14.55 -6.44
CA SER A 32 -3.69 -14.76 -5.27
C SER A 32 -3.73 -16.21 -4.76
N GLU A 33 -3.34 -17.18 -5.59
CA GLU A 33 -3.26 -18.61 -5.24
C GLU A 33 -1.86 -19.03 -4.76
N SER A 34 -0.94 -18.08 -4.54
CA SER A 34 0.48 -18.35 -4.23
C SER A 34 1.27 -19.03 -5.34
N LYS A 35 0.78 -19.05 -6.59
CA LYS A 35 1.54 -19.56 -7.75
C LYS A 35 2.45 -18.48 -8.29
N GLU A 36 3.72 -18.81 -8.53
CA GLU A 36 4.68 -17.91 -9.18
C GLU A 36 4.25 -17.66 -10.62
N ILE A 37 4.34 -16.41 -11.07
CA ILE A 37 3.99 -15.97 -12.42
C ILE A 37 5.09 -15.08 -12.99
N GLU A 38 5.25 -15.11 -14.31
CA GLU A 38 6.18 -14.22 -15.01
C GLU A 38 5.49 -12.91 -15.37
N THR A 39 6.01 -11.79 -14.84
CA THR A 39 5.54 -10.45 -15.18
C THR A 39 6.57 -9.39 -14.82
N SER A 40 6.64 -8.31 -15.61
CA SER A 40 7.48 -7.14 -15.37
C SER A 40 6.79 -6.06 -14.55
N PHE A 41 5.57 -6.30 -14.06
CA PHE A 41 4.73 -5.29 -13.41
C PHE A 41 5.42 -4.58 -12.22
N PHE A 42 6.20 -5.30 -11.42
CA PHE A 42 6.94 -4.73 -10.28
C PHE A 42 8.41 -4.42 -10.57
N SER A 43 8.85 -4.42 -11.82
CA SER A 43 10.27 -4.25 -12.22
C SER A 43 10.92 -2.97 -11.71
N ASN A 44 10.16 -1.90 -11.51
CA ASN A 44 10.65 -0.62 -11.02
C ASN A 44 10.59 -0.46 -9.48
N ILE A 45 10.09 -1.47 -8.75
CA ILE A 45 10.03 -1.44 -7.29
C ILE A 45 11.39 -1.82 -6.70
N LYS A 46 11.97 -0.90 -5.92
CA LYS A 46 13.29 -1.09 -5.29
C LYS A 46 13.25 -1.73 -3.90
N VAL A 47 12.06 -1.98 -3.35
CA VAL A 47 11.91 -2.60 -2.02
C VAL A 47 11.54 -4.08 -2.14
N PRO A 48 11.89 -4.91 -1.15
CA PRO A 48 11.71 -6.36 -1.25
C PRO A 48 10.27 -6.85 -1.42
N PHE A 49 9.26 -6.09 -0.99
CA PHE A 49 7.87 -6.53 -1.07
C PHE A 49 7.00 -5.49 -1.77
N ALA A 50 6.10 -5.97 -2.63
CA ALA A 50 5.02 -5.18 -3.18
C ALA A 50 3.74 -6.01 -3.29
N VAL A 51 2.60 -5.34 -3.23
CA VAL A 51 1.28 -5.93 -3.46
C VAL A 51 0.53 -5.03 -4.43
N PHE A 52 -0.02 -5.62 -5.47
CA PHE A 52 -1.10 -5.02 -6.23
C PHE A 52 -2.41 -5.64 -5.77
N SER A 53 -3.40 -4.82 -5.49
CA SER A 53 -4.74 -5.32 -5.20
C SER A 53 -5.83 -4.31 -5.55
N VAL A 54 -7.07 -4.80 -5.49
CA VAL A 54 -8.28 -4.04 -5.77
C VAL A 54 -9.16 -4.11 -4.52
N GLY A 55 -9.22 -3.01 -3.77
CA GLY A 55 -10.17 -2.87 -2.66
C GLY A 55 -11.45 -2.17 -3.11
N LYS A 56 -12.52 -2.29 -2.33
CA LYS A 56 -13.83 -1.71 -2.65
C LYS A 56 -13.76 -0.19 -2.81
N TYR A 57 -13.23 0.48 -1.79
CA TYR A 57 -13.22 1.95 -1.73
C TYR A 57 -12.11 2.54 -2.57
N SER A 58 -10.94 1.89 -2.64
CA SER A 58 -9.88 2.30 -3.58
C SER A 58 -10.36 2.23 -5.02
N HIS A 59 -11.09 1.18 -5.41
CA HIS A 59 -11.69 1.08 -6.74
C HIS A 59 -12.75 2.16 -6.99
N GLU A 60 -13.62 2.43 -6.02
CA GLU A 60 -14.64 3.47 -6.11
C GLU A 60 -14.03 4.88 -6.24
N TYR A 61 -13.02 5.18 -5.42
CA TYR A 61 -12.32 6.47 -5.41
C TYR A 61 -11.55 6.74 -6.71
N LEU A 62 -11.08 5.71 -7.41
CA LEU A 62 -10.33 5.87 -8.66
C LEU A 62 -11.10 6.59 -9.77
N LYS A 63 -12.44 6.66 -9.69
CA LYS A 63 -13.27 7.45 -10.62
C LYS A 63 -12.91 8.95 -10.61
N GLU A 64 -12.36 9.44 -9.50
CA GLU A 64 -12.03 10.84 -9.29
C GLU A 64 -10.64 11.25 -9.80
N ALA A 65 -9.77 10.29 -10.12
CA ALA A 65 -8.39 10.50 -10.57
C ALA A 65 -7.52 11.42 -9.67
N ARG A 66 -7.84 11.53 -8.37
CA ARG A 66 -7.15 12.40 -7.40
C ARG A 66 -6.23 11.61 -6.46
N ALA A 67 -5.15 12.24 -6.00
CA ALA A 67 -4.21 11.62 -5.07
C ALA A 67 -4.78 11.58 -3.64
N LEU A 68 -4.57 10.47 -2.92
CA LEU A 68 -4.99 10.35 -1.52
C LEU A 68 -4.06 11.17 -0.62
N ARG A 69 -4.65 12.02 0.21
CA ARG A 69 -3.92 12.82 1.20
C ARG A 69 -4.13 12.26 2.60
N PRO A 70 -3.11 12.25 3.47
CA PRO A 70 -3.27 11.81 4.85
C PRO A 70 -4.23 12.68 5.63
N SER A 71 -5.21 12.05 6.25
CA SER A 71 -6.09 12.63 7.27
C SER A 71 -5.85 12.00 8.66
N THR A 72 -4.94 11.03 8.75
CA THR A 72 -4.60 10.31 9.99
C THR A 72 -3.10 10.18 10.17
N ASP A 73 -2.66 10.07 11.41
CA ASP A 73 -1.23 9.96 11.74
C ASP A 73 -0.58 8.74 11.10
N ASP A 74 -1.25 7.58 11.10
CA ASP A 74 -0.75 6.35 10.50
C ASP A 74 -0.50 6.51 8.99
N SER A 75 -1.43 7.16 8.28
CA SER A 75 -1.28 7.38 6.84
C SER A 75 -0.17 8.39 6.53
N ALA A 76 0.01 9.42 7.39
CA ALA A 76 1.11 10.37 7.28
C ALA A 76 2.46 9.71 7.56
N MET A 77 2.55 8.86 8.58
CA MET A 77 3.76 8.10 8.90
C MET A 77 4.12 7.10 7.79
N MET A 78 3.14 6.41 7.22
CA MET A 78 3.38 5.40 6.17
C MET A 78 3.74 6.04 4.82
N PHE A 79 2.99 7.05 4.37
CA PHE A 79 3.10 7.57 3.00
C PHE A 79 3.75 8.95 2.89
N GLY A 80 3.95 9.66 4.00
CA GLY A 80 4.32 11.06 3.97
C GLY A 80 3.20 11.89 3.37
N GLY A 81 3.48 12.67 2.32
CA GLY A 81 2.55 13.72 1.88
C GLY A 81 1.30 13.24 1.12
N LYS A 82 1.41 12.21 0.28
CA LYS A 82 0.28 11.68 -0.51
C LYS A 82 0.60 10.34 -1.17
N VAL A 83 -0.44 9.55 -1.44
CA VAL A 83 -0.39 8.40 -2.37
C VAL A 83 -0.84 8.89 -3.75
N LYS A 84 0.07 8.85 -4.73
CA LYS A 84 -0.17 9.38 -6.08
C LYS A 84 -1.09 8.46 -6.88
N VAL A 85 -1.80 9.02 -7.87
CA VAL A 85 -2.44 8.25 -8.94
C VAL A 85 -1.53 8.24 -10.16
N ILE A 86 -1.33 7.08 -10.76
CA ILE A 86 -0.70 6.93 -12.07
C ILE A 86 -1.75 6.46 -13.09
N LYS A 87 -1.67 7.01 -14.32
CA LYS A 87 -2.62 6.66 -15.39
C LYS A 87 -2.14 5.46 -16.23
N LYS A 88 -0.83 5.38 -16.45
CA LYS A 88 -0.14 4.35 -17.22
C LYS A 88 1.29 4.19 -16.68
N GLY A 89 1.90 3.05 -16.97
CA GLY A 89 3.29 2.75 -16.64
C GLY A 89 3.44 1.87 -15.40
N TYR A 90 4.70 1.61 -15.06
CA TYR A 90 5.06 0.68 -13.99
C TYR A 90 5.19 1.41 -12.65
N PRO A 91 4.63 0.87 -11.56
CA PRO A 91 4.73 1.45 -10.23
C PRO A 91 6.19 1.52 -9.75
N THR A 92 6.54 2.61 -9.06
CA THR A 92 7.84 2.81 -8.39
C THR A 92 7.71 2.86 -6.86
N THR A 93 6.52 3.19 -6.36
CA THR A 93 6.20 3.37 -4.93
C THR A 93 4.74 3.01 -4.67
N ASN A 94 4.27 3.20 -3.41
CA ASN A 94 2.84 3.20 -3.10
C ASN A 94 2.09 4.15 -4.05
N CYS A 95 1.07 3.65 -4.74
CA CYS A 95 0.28 4.43 -5.68
C CYS A 95 -1.10 3.81 -5.95
N LEU A 96 -1.99 4.61 -6.47
CA LEU A 96 -3.24 4.21 -7.10
C LEU A 96 -3.01 4.10 -8.62
N ILE A 97 -3.64 3.14 -9.28
CA ILE A 97 -3.61 2.95 -10.74
C ILE A 97 -5.00 3.26 -11.28
N LEU A 98 -5.09 4.30 -12.12
CA LEU A 98 -6.37 4.80 -12.62
C LEU A 98 -7.17 3.69 -13.32
N GLY A 99 -8.39 3.44 -12.81
CA GLY A 99 -9.32 2.47 -13.38
C GLY A 99 -9.05 1.00 -13.04
N ASP A 100 -8.06 0.70 -12.20
CA ASP A 100 -7.71 -0.69 -11.86
C ASP A 100 -7.72 -0.93 -10.34
N GLY A 101 -6.63 -0.58 -9.65
CA GLY A 101 -6.46 -0.84 -8.23
C GLY A 101 -5.35 -0.01 -7.62
N PHE A 102 -4.65 -0.56 -6.63
CA PHE A 102 -3.53 0.11 -5.96
C PHE A 102 -2.32 -0.80 -5.83
N VAL A 103 -1.17 -0.16 -5.68
CA VAL A 103 0.11 -0.81 -5.34
C VAL A 103 0.55 -0.32 -3.97
N ALA A 104 0.80 -1.28 -3.09
CA ALA A 104 1.44 -1.07 -1.80
C ALA A 104 2.87 -1.66 -1.84
N VAL A 105 3.83 -1.00 -1.19
CA VAL A 105 5.23 -1.43 -1.17
C VAL A 105 5.75 -1.44 0.26
N GLY A 106 6.65 -2.38 0.58
CA GLY A 106 7.20 -2.54 1.91
C GLY A 106 8.55 -3.27 1.95
N ARG A 107 9.23 -3.16 3.09
CA ARG A 107 10.54 -3.77 3.36
C ARG A 107 10.42 -5.15 3.99
N TYR A 108 9.28 -5.45 4.60
CA TYR A 108 8.94 -6.71 5.23
C TYR A 108 7.43 -6.99 5.10
N PRO A 109 6.96 -8.24 5.29
CA PRO A 109 5.57 -8.62 5.02
C PRO A 109 4.52 -7.78 5.75
N LYS A 110 4.75 -7.47 7.04
CA LYS A 110 3.83 -6.64 7.82
C LYS A 110 3.73 -5.20 7.29
N GLU A 111 4.82 -4.64 6.78
CA GLU A 111 4.82 -3.27 6.25
C GLU A 111 3.98 -3.16 4.98
N VAL A 112 4.14 -4.10 4.05
CA VAL A 112 3.38 -4.07 2.78
C VAL A 112 1.88 -4.29 3.03
N VAL A 113 1.52 -5.15 3.98
CA VAL A 113 0.14 -5.35 4.41
C VAL A 113 -0.42 -4.09 5.08
N ALA A 114 0.32 -3.47 6.00
CA ALA A 114 -0.10 -2.24 6.64
C ALA A 114 -0.29 -1.10 5.62
N ALA A 115 0.61 -0.98 4.64
CA ALA A 115 0.46 -0.04 3.54
C ALA A 115 -0.80 -0.31 2.71
N ALA A 116 -1.08 -1.57 2.35
CA ALA A 116 -2.30 -1.93 1.61
C ALA A 116 -3.58 -1.54 2.38
N ILE A 117 -3.64 -1.85 3.67
CA ILE A 117 -4.77 -1.50 4.54
C ILE A 117 -4.95 0.02 4.62
N LEU A 118 -3.85 0.76 4.78
CA LEU A 118 -3.92 2.21 4.91
C LEU A 118 -4.35 2.89 3.61
N VAL A 119 -3.93 2.39 2.43
CA VAL A 119 -4.43 2.89 1.14
C VAL A 119 -5.96 2.72 1.05
N GLU A 120 -6.48 1.54 1.36
CA GLU A 120 -7.93 1.29 1.32
C GLU A 120 -8.68 2.15 2.34
N LYS A 121 -8.16 2.30 3.56
CA LYS A 121 -8.77 3.15 4.58
C LYS A 121 -8.77 4.62 4.17
N MET A 122 -7.69 5.12 3.57
CA MET A 122 -7.66 6.49 3.05
C MET A 122 -8.73 6.69 1.96
N ALA A 123 -8.84 5.75 1.01
CA ALA A 123 -9.87 5.81 -0.02
C ALA A 123 -11.29 5.74 0.58
N LYS A 124 -11.50 4.88 1.59
CA LYS A 124 -12.76 4.82 2.34
C LYS A 124 -13.12 6.14 2.98
N THR A 125 -12.16 6.84 3.59
CA THR A 125 -12.37 8.16 4.17
C THR A 125 -12.77 9.19 3.11
N GLU A 126 -12.16 9.16 1.94
CA GLU A 126 -12.53 10.06 0.84
C GLU A 126 -13.95 9.81 0.33
N VAL A 127 -14.29 8.54 0.08
CA VAL A 127 -15.61 8.14 -0.44
C VAL A 127 -16.70 8.48 0.57
N LEU A 128 -16.57 8.00 1.82
CA LEU A 128 -17.63 8.11 2.83
C LEU A 128 -17.61 9.45 3.57
N GLY A 129 -16.42 10.04 3.77
CA GLY A 129 -16.28 11.28 4.51
C GLY A 129 -16.89 12.48 3.81
N SER A 130 -16.95 12.44 2.47
CA SER A 130 -17.60 13.49 1.67
C SER A 130 -19.08 13.70 2.03
N ALA A 131 -19.79 12.64 2.44
CA ALA A 131 -21.18 12.69 2.87
C ALA A 131 -21.35 13.29 4.29
N LEU A 132 -20.29 13.31 5.10
CA LEU A 132 -20.30 13.80 6.47
C LEU A 132 -19.79 15.24 6.59
N GLY A 133 -19.18 15.78 5.53
CA GLY A 133 -18.65 17.14 5.49
C GLY A 133 -17.23 17.21 4.91
N LYS A 134 -16.45 18.21 5.35
CA LYS A 134 -15.10 18.44 4.84
C LYS A 134 -14.07 17.57 5.56
N ILE A 135 -13.26 16.84 4.80
CA ILE A 135 -12.12 16.09 5.33
C ILE A 135 -11.00 17.06 5.74
N HIS A 136 -10.54 16.95 6.99
CA HIS A 136 -9.40 17.68 7.49
C HIS A 136 -8.11 16.89 7.26
N TYR A 137 -7.28 17.39 6.35
CA TYR A 137 -5.99 16.77 6.02
C TYR A 137 -4.87 17.29 6.92
N ILE A 138 -3.91 16.43 7.21
CA ILE A 138 -2.70 16.80 7.94
C ILE A 138 -1.86 17.75 7.07
N ASN A 139 -1.24 18.74 7.71
CA ASN A 139 -0.37 19.70 7.04
C ASN A 139 0.77 18.98 6.29
N PRO A 140 1.06 19.32 5.01
CA PRO A 140 2.11 18.66 4.23
C PRO A 140 3.51 18.68 4.87
N LEU A 141 3.88 19.74 5.58
CA LEU A 141 5.17 19.81 6.28
C LEU A 141 5.22 18.80 7.43
N LEU A 142 4.14 18.74 8.22
CA LEU A 142 4.02 17.80 9.34
C LEU A 142 4.04 16.34 8.85
N THR A 143 3.32 16.02 7.77
CA THR A 143 3.35 14.65 7.20
C THR A 143 4.75 14.20 6.78
N LYS A 144 5.58 15.11 6.24
CA LYS A 144 6.98 14.81 5.89
C LYS A 144 7.82 14.51 7.13
N ILE A 145 7.64 15.27 8.21
CA ILE A 145 8.34 15.06 9.49
C ILE A 145 7.95 13.71 10.08
N MET A 146 6.65 13.41 10.15
CA MET A 146 6.13 12.14 10.67
C MET A 146 6.68 10.95 9.89
N HIS A 147 6.68 11.02 8.57
CA HIS A 147 7.24 9.97 7.71
C HIS A 147 8.75 9.77 7.90
N LEU A 148 9.49 10.85 8.11
CA LEU A 148 10.92 10.79 8.40
C LEU A 148 11.18 10.11 9.74
N VAL A 149 10.42 10.46 10.79
CA VAL A 149 10.51 9.81 12.10
C VAL A 149 10.16 8.33 12.02
N TYR A 150 9.09 7.98 11.29
CA TYR A 150 8.70 6.59 11.05
C TYR A 150 9.82 5.78 10.40
N LYS A 151 10.43 6.32 9.34
CA LYS A 151 11.54 5.67 8.63
C LYS A 151 12.78 5.47 9.53
N LYS A 152 13.11 6.46 10.36
CA LYS A 152 14.30 6.40 11.22
C LYS A 152 14.13 5.48 12.43
N ARG A 153 12.99 5.54 13.13
CA ARG A 153 12.81 4.89 14.43
C ARG A 153 12.04 3.57 14.34
N TYR A 154 10.85 3.61 13.74
CA TYR A 154 9.90 2.50 13.84
C TYR A 154 10.23 1.41 12.84
N SER A 155 10.40 1.79 11.58
CA SER A 155 10.62 0.77 10.56
C SER A 155 12.03 0.14 10.64
N ARG A 156 13.01 0.83 11.21
CA ARG A 156 14.32 0.24 11.48
C ARG A 156 14.20 -0.92 12.49
N ARG A 157 13.51 -0.70 13.61
CA ARG A 157 13.30 -1.73 14.65
C ARG A 157 12.53 -2.94 14.12
N GLU A 158 11.45 -2.70 13.41
CA GLU A 158 10.63 -3.77 12.82
C GLU A 158 11.40 -4.56 11.75
N ARG A 159 12.19 -3.87 10.92
CA ARG A 159 13.09 -4.53 9.96
C ARG A 159 14.15 -5.37 10.67
N GLU A 160 14.78 -4.84 11.72
CA GLU A 160 15.76 -5.58 12.52
C GLU A 160 15.13 -6.83 13.16
N ALA A 161 13.90 -6.72 13.68
CA ALA A 161 13.16 -7.86 14.23
C ALA A 161 12.82 -8.91 13.15
N TYR A 162 12.41 -8.46 11.96
CA TYR A 162 12.15 -9.36 10.83
C TYR A 162 13.43 -10.08 10.37
N VAL A 163 14.56 -9.38 10.27
CA VAL A 163 15.84 -9.99 9.89
C VAL A 163 16.29 -11.03 10.92
N LYS A 164 16.08 -10.80 12.22
CA LYS A 164 16.41 -11.76 13.28
C LYS A 164 15.54 -13.02 13.29
N THR A 165 14.36 -13.00 12.67
CA THR A 165 13.36 -14.08 12.70
C THR A 165 13.27 -14.84 11.38
N ARG A 166 14.12 -14.50 10.41
CA ARG A 166 14.22 -15.13 9.09
C ARG A 166 15.34 -16.15 9.06
#